data_AF-A0AA51ZXT7-F1
#
_entry.id   AF-A0AA51ZXT7-F1
#
_cell.length_a   1.000
_cell.length_b   1.000
_cell.length_c   1.000
_cell.angle_alpha   90.00
_cell.angle_beta   90.00
_cell.angle_gamma   90.00
#
_symmetry.space_group_name_H-M   'P 1'
#
loop_
_entity.id
_entity.type
_entity.pdbx_description
1 polymer ?
#
loop_
_entity_poly.entity_id
_entity_poly.type
_entity_poly.pdbx_seq_one_letter_code
_entity_poly.pdbx_strand_id
1 'polypeptide(L)'
;MKEKLTDIEILREEIELFTVYYFDSIEMSGSVQCKSRESINYLRVDLTSEEINWDDDLEKLHQSCVKHLKEWAKENVSKFSNYISISRLTVEYKLPKEADTNQNRVRHVKLFNVPSYFYHNFKRNNHKNSSNFSMFWNNVFLRNMVLSAILTLGLLGVGIYKIQTDRSFNERLLESYDYMNIASGIIASFVLGFLITKVITIRQDKLKYTGSIRELSNKLTYFRKICFSLSRDHVFWSKEQPFYDSYQYAMSIRNDVTFKEYFYPNYDDEIEYAKVKSFYRDDMSYNVVSLILQLHMLADESFLNSGLLYTEFPPDYIYSYDEMKDFIIFTDSNQIWYNCSEIQIFPETFLSSYDVKEIINNINRIYPENNIENLARNKLKEVSLDFQYHVIPRLFKLTRLVNSSLPMTIKYFISAVILLLSFGLIIPTLTYVFIDQSYALLSVFVVIGIIVHILLTLKPILEAEIYLDRKHDYL
;
A
#
# COMPACT_ATOMS: atom_id res chain seq x y z
N MET A 1 -24.12 34.95 14.76
CA MET A 1 -23.67 33.57 14.46
C MET A 1 -23.31 33.56 12.99
N LYS A 2 -22.01 33.58 12.64
CA LYS A 2 -21.55 33.43 11.25
C LYS A 2 -21.27 31.94 11.03
N GLU A 3 -21.89 31.37 10.00
CA GLU A 3 -21.63 29.99 9.57
C GLU A 3 -20.15 29.82 9.18
N LYS A 4 -19.60 28.65 9.51
CA LYS A 4 -18.24 28.24 9.12
C LYS A 4 -18.26 27.77 7.67
N LEU A 5 -17.59 28.51 6.80
CA LEU A 5 -17.26 28.10 5.43
C LEU A 5 -16.24 26.94 5.44
N THR A 6 -16.28 26.10 4.42
CA THR A 6 -15.34 24.98 4.19
C THR A 6 -14.14 25.41 3.34
N ASP A 7 -13.00 24.72 3.46
CA ASP A 7 -11.72 25.08 2.82
C ASP A 7 -11.76 25.15 1.28
N ILE A 8 -12.77 24.52 0.64
CA ILE A 8 -13.02 24.56 -0.80
C ILE A 8 -13.81 25.83 -1.21
N GLU A 9 -14.59 26.38 -0.28
CA GLU A 9 -15.37 27.62 -0.49
C GLU A 9 -14.47 28.87 -0.36
N ILE A 10 -13.38 28.78 0.41
CA ILE A 10 -12.32 29.82 0.49
C ILE A 10 -11.43 29.80 -0.78
N LEU A 11 -11.11 28.61 -1.30
CA LEU A 11 -10.34 28.46 -2.55
C LEU A 11 -11.12 28.96 -3.79
N ARG A 12 -12.44 29.05 -3.66
CA ARG A 12 -13.37 29.53 -4.68
C ARG A 12 -13.43 31.06 -4.74
N GLU A 13 -13.46 31.76 -3.60
CA GLU A 13 -13.41 33.24 -3.56
C GLU A 13 -12.05 33.81 -4.04
N GLU A 14 -10.96 33.07 -3.81
CA GLU A 14 -9.59 33.47 -4.22
C GLU A 14 -9.35 33.33 -5.73
N ILE A 15 -9.93 32.31 -6.38
CA ILE A 15 -9.90 32.16 -7.85
C ILE A 15 -10.82 33.22 -8.51
N GLU A 16 -11.89 33.65 -7.83
CA GLU A 16 -12.74 34.76 -8.26
C GLU A 16 -11.99 36.11 -8.23
N LEU A 17 -11.22 36.42 -7.18
CA LEU A 17 -10.35 37.61 -7.15
C LEU A 17 -9.23 37.57 -8.20
N PHE A 18 -8.69 36.38 -8.46
CA PHE A 18 -7.65 36.13 -9.44
C PHE A 18 -8.11 36.43 -10.89
N THR A 19 -9.38 36.18 -11.21
CA THR A 19 -9.95 36.38 -12.56
C THR A 19 -10.38 37.84 -12.79
N VAL A 20 -10.68 38.58 -11.72
CA VAL A 20 -11.18 39.97 -11.74
C VAL A 20 -10.08 41.02 -11.97
N TYR A 21 -8.80 40.69 -11.74
CA TYR A 21 -7.70 41.66 -11.85
C TYR A 21 -6.96 41.65 -13.21
N TYR A 22 -7.20 40.63 -14.05
CA TYR A 22 -6.47 40.42 -15.31
C TYR A 22 -7.28 40.76 -16.58
N PHE A 23 -8.55 41.16 -16.44
CA PHE A 23 -9.37 41.72 -17.50
C PHE A 23 -10.12 42.94 -16.93
N ASP A 24 -9.85 44.13 -17.48
CA ASP A 24 -10.47 45.38 -17.01
C ASP A 24 -12.01 45.32 -17.11
N SER A 25 -12.67 45.78 -16.03
CA SER A 25 -14.11 46.00 -15.81
C SER A 25 -14.93 44.85 -15.18
N ILE A 26 -15.68 45.24 -14.13
CA ILE A 26 -16.45 44.39 -13.22
C ILE A 26 -17.89 44.25 -13.73
N GLU A 27 -18.42 43.02 -13.77
CA GLU A 27 -19.74 42.67 -13.22
C GLU A 27 -19.83 41.15 -12.97
N MET A 28 -20.13 40.75 -11.73
CA MET A 28 -20.18 39.34 -11.30
C MET A 28 -21.54 38.71 -11.63
N SER A 29 -21.56 37.64 -12.42
CA SER A 29 -22.59 36.59 -12.26
C SER A 29 -22.17 35.21 -12.82
N GLY A 30 -22.27 34.16 -11.99
CA GLY A 30 -22.61 32.79 -12.43
C GLY A 30 -21.59 31.86 -13.12
N SER A 31 -20.36 32.27 -13.45
CA SER A 31 -19.51 31.54 -14.40
C SER A 31 -18.50 30.53 -13.84
N VAL A 32 -18.28 30.44 -12.52
CA VAL A 32 -17.30 29.50 -11.93
C VAL A 32 -17.96 28.56 -10.93
N GLN A 33 -17.78 27.25 -11.11
CA GLN A 33 -18.28 26.22 -10.19
C GLN A 33 -17.14 25.32 -9.71
N CYS A 34 -16.99 25.20 -8.39
CA CYS A 34 -16.06 24.27 -7.77
C CYS A 34 -16.80 23.06 -7.19
N LYS A 35 -16.27 21.85 -7.42
CA LYS A 35 -16.82 20.62 -6.85
C LYS A 35 -15.71 19.65 -6.51
N SER A 36 -15.70 19.16 -5.27
CA SER A 36 -14.91 17.99 -4.90
C SER A 36 -15.65 16.73 -5.31
N ARG A 37 -15.05 15.91 -6.17
CA ARG A 37 -15.58 14.60 -6.56
C ARG A 37 -14.52 13.55 -6.24
N GLU A 38 -14.84 12.69 -5.27
CA GLU A 38 -13.99 11.60 -4.78
C GLU A 38 -12.61 12.08 -4.25
N SER A 39 -11.65 12.28 -5.17
CA SER A 39 -10.25 12.60 -4.89
C SER A 39 -9.63 13.59 -5.89
N ILE A 40 -10.46 14.23 -6.72
CA ILE A 40 -10.08 15.21 -7.74
C ILE A 40 -10.86 16.50 -7.46
N ASN A 41 -10.16 17.64 -7.47
CA ASN A 41 -10.78 18.95 -7.30
C ASN A 41 -11.08 19.51 -8.69
N TYR A 42 -12.34 19.85 -8.95
CA TYR A 42 -12.75 20.41 -10.25
C TYR A 42 -12.98 21.91 -10.12
N LEU A 43 -12.44 22.66 -11.08
CA LEU A 43 -12.75 24.07 -11.33
C LEU A 43 -13.40 24.17 -12.70
N ARG A 44 -14.69 24.47 -12.76
CA ARG A 44 -15.37 24.71 -14.03
C ARG A 44 -15.41 26.20 -14.32
N VAL A 45 -14.99 26.60 -15.52
CA VAL A 45 -15.03 27.96 -16.06
C VAL A 45 -16.04 27.98 -17.20
N ASP A 46 -17.11 28.75 -17.05
CA ASP A 46 -18.17 28.88 -18.05
C ASP A 46 -17.89 30.07 -18.97
N LEU A 47 -17.57 29.77 -20.24
CA LEU A 47 -17.27 30.75 -21.29
C LEU A 47 -18.48 30.95 -22.22
N THR A 48 -19.67 30.46 -21.86
CA THR A 48 -20.87 30.58 -22.70
C THR A 48 -21.56 31.94 -22.63
N SER A 49 -21.14 32.84 -21.75
CA SER A 49 -21.73 34.17 -21.65
C SER A 49 -21.19 35.07 -22.77
N GLU A 50 -22.08 35.75 -23.50
CA GLU A 50 -21.74 36.74 -24.53
C GLU A 50 -20.95 37.95 -23.96
N GLU A 51 -20.90 38.08 -22.62
CA GLU A 51 -20.16 39.13 -21.90
C GLU A 51 -18.67 38.77 -21.65
N ILE A 52 -18.28 37.50 -21.82
CA ILE A 52 -16.90 37.06 -21.62
C ILE A 52 -16.15 37.23 -22.93
N ASN A 53 -15.38 38.31 -23.05
CA ASN A 53 -14.53 38.57 -24.21
C ASN A 53 -13.24 37.77 -24.10
N TRP A 54 -13.19 36.59 -24.72
CA TRP A 54 -12.00 35.76 -24.83
C TRP A 54 -11.66 35.53 -26.31
N ASP A 55 -10.37 35.46 -26.64
CA ASP A 55 -9.86 35.44 -28.03
C ASP A 55 -10.17 34.13 -28.81
N ASP A 56 -11.16 33.34 -28.38
CA ASP A 56 -11.46 31.97 -28.84
C ASP A 56 -10.27 30.97 -28.79
N ASP A 57 -9.14 31.39 -28.20
CA ASP A 57 -7.93 30.58 -28.01
C ASP A 57 -7.91 29.93 -26.63
N LEU A 58 -8.47 28.72 -26.58
CA LEU A 58 -8.54 27.90 -25.37
C LEU A 58 -7.14 27.52 -24.84
N GLU A 59 -6.15 27.38 -25.72
CA GLU A 59 -4.79 26.99 -25.34
C GLU A 59 -4.13 28.14 -24.59
N LYS A 60 -4.20 29.35 -25.15
CA LYS A 60 -3.70 30.57 -24.52
C LYS A 60 -4.40 30.85 -23.19
N LEU A 61 -5.73 30.69 -23.13
CA LEU A 61 -6.50 30.83 -21.89
C LEU A 61 -6.06 29.81 -20.83
N HIS A 62 -5.89 28.55 -21.24
CA HIS A 62 -5.46 27.48 -20.35
C HIS A 62 -4.03 27.71 -19.84
N GLN A 63 -3.10 28.10 -20.70
CA GLN A 63 -1.73 28.40 -20.32
C GLN A 63 -1.65 29.59 -19.36
N SER A 64 -2.45 30.64 -19.60
CA SER A 64 -2.55 31.78 -18.70
C SER A 64 -3.08 31.35 -17.32
N CYS A 65 -4.18 30.59 -17.29
CA CYS A 65 -4.76 30.04 -16.06
C CYS A 65 -3.76 29.16 -15.30
N VAL A 66 -3.04 28.27 -15.98
CA VAL A 66 -2.00 27.41 -15.37
C VAL A 66 -0.85 28.23 -14.82
N LYS A 67 -0.35 29.21 -15.58
CA LYS A 67 0.77 30.08 -15.16
C LYS A 67 0.42 30.80 -13.87
N HIS A 68 -0.77 31.36 -13.82
CA HIS A 68 -1.25 32.13 -12.71
C HIS A 68 -1.60 31.31 -11.48
N LEU A 69 -2.24 30.14 -11.66
CA LEU A 69 -2.44 29.19 -10.58
C LEU A 69 -1.10 28.69 -10.02
N LYS A 70 -0.05 28.56 -10.85
CA LYS A 70 1.31 28.24 -10.38
C LYS A 70 1.92 29.38 -9.57
N GLU A 71 1.76 30.63 -10.00
CA GLU A 71 2.25 31.82 -9.30
C GLU A 71 1.54 31.99 -7.94
N TRP A 72 0.20 31.97 -7.93
CA TRP A 72 -0.59 32.01 -6.69
C TRP A 72 -0.23 30.85 -5.75
N ALA A 73 -0.06 29.64 -6.29
CA ALA A 73 0.28 28.48 -5.47
C ALA A 73 1.68 28.61 -4.83
N LYS A 74 2.66 29.21 -5.53
CA LYS A 74 4.00 29.46 -4.97
C LYS A 74 3.96 30.42 -3.78
N GLU A 75 3.08 31.41 -3.81
CA GLU A 75 3.02 32.47 -2.80
C GLU A 75 2.13 32.11 -1.59
N ASN A 76 1.04 31.36 -1.82
CA ASN A 76 -0.02 31.18 -0.81
C ASN A 76 -0.12 29.76 -0.25
N VAL A 77 0.59 28.79 -0.82
CA VAL A 77 0.53 27.40 -0.38
C VAL A 77 1.69 27.11 0.58
N SER A 78 1.39 27.17 1.87
CA SER A 78 2.36 26.89 2.94
C SER A 78 2.33 25.45 3.45
N LYS A 79 1.24 24.71 3.19
CA LYS A 79 1.03 23.33 3.67
C LYS A 79 0.98 22.32 2.53
N PHE A 80 1.67 21.19 2.70
CA PHE A 80 1.76 20.13 1.70
C PHE A 80 0.39 19.50 1.32
N SER A 81 -0.56 19.46 2.26
CA SER A 81 -1.94 19.03 1.99
C SER A 81 -2.61 19.87 0.89
N ASN A 82 -2.31 21.16 0.86
CA ASN A 82 -2.88 22.09 -0.10
C ASN A 82 -2.20 21.90 -1.47
N TYR A 83 -0.89 21.61 -1.50
CA TYR A 83 -0.18 21.21 -2.73
C TYR A 83 -0.77 19.95 -3.35
N ILE A 84 -1.10 18.93 -2.55
CA ILE A 84 -1.75 17.70 -3.06
C ILE A 84 -3.14 18.03 -3.63
N SER A 85 -3.95 18.79 -2.92
CA SER A 85 -5.28 19.20 -3.38
C SER A 85 -5.23 19.98 -4.69
N ILE A 86 -4.27 20.89 -4.84
CA ILE A 86 -4.07 21.73 -6.01
C ILE A 86 -3.43 20.95 -7.17
N SER A 87 -2.56 19.97 -6.89
CA SER A 87 -1.97 19.08 -7.92
C SER A 87 -3.01 18.22 -8.66
N ARG A 88 -4.20 18.09 -8.07
CA ARG A 88 -5.35 17.34 -8.58
C ARG A 88 -6.44 18.25 -9.13
N LEU A 89 -6.13 19.53 -9.33
CA LEU A 89 -7.05 20.50 -9.90
C LEU A 89 -7.23 20.22 -11.39
N THR A 90 -8.47 19.96 -11.78
CA THR A 90 -8.86 19.80 -13.18
C THR A 90 -9.71 21.00 -13.57
N VAL A 91 -9.32 21.70 -14.64
CA VAL A 91 -10.07 22.85 -15.13
C VAL A 91 -10.93 22.43 -16.31
N GLU A 92 -12.24 22.57 -16.16
CA GLU A 92 -13.21 22.30 -17.21
C GLU A 92 -13.67 23.61 -17.82
N TYR A 93 -13.51 23.79 -19.14
CA TYR A 93 -14.03 24.95 -19.85
C TYR A 93 -15.31 24.57 -20.59
N LYS A 94 -16.39 25.31 -20.31
CA LYS A 94 -17.67 25.16 -20.99
C LYS A 94 -17.74 26.21 -22.10
N LEU A 95 -17.82 25.76 -23.35
CA LEU A 95 -17.71 26.61 -24.55
C LEU A 95 -19.08 26.97 -25.13
N PRO A 96 -19.22 28.12 -25.82
CA PRO A 96 -20.43 28.44 -26.60
C PRO A 96 -20.74 27.31 -27.59
N LYS A 97 -22.02 26.98 -27.76
CA LYS A 97 -22.42 25.96 -28.73
C LYS A 97 -22.27 26.50 -30.15
N GLU A 98 -21.19 26.15 -30.84
CA GLU A 98 -21.25 26.08 -32.29
C GLU A 98 -22.11 24.89 -32.71
N ALA A 99 -22.93 25.08 -33.74
CA ALA A 99 -23.89 24.08 -34.22
C ALA A 99 -23.21 22.71 -34.41
N ASP A 100 -23.77 21.70 -33.74
CA ASP A 100 -23.49 20.27 -33.87
C ASP A 100 -22.31 19.60 -33.14
N THR A 101 -21.64 20.23 -32.16
CA THR A 101 -20.82 19.42 -31.24
C THR A 101 -20.89 19.87 -29.77
N ASN A 102 -21.32 18.98 -28.87
CA ASN A 102 -21.14 19.13 -27.41
C ASN A 102 -19.64 19.00 -27.07
N GLN A 103 -18.85 20.05 -27.26
CA GLN A 103 -17.42 20.05 -26.92
C GLN A 103 -17.16 20.82 -25.62
N ASN A 104 -17.60 20.29 -24.48
CA ASN A 104 -16.98 20.68 -23.21
C ASN A 104 -15.55 20.15 -23.22
N ARG A 105 -14.56 21.03 -23.06
CA ARG A 105 -13.14 20.62 -23.07
C ARG A 105 -12.60 20.65 -21.65
N VAL A 106 -12.34 19.46 -21.13
CA VAL A 106 -11.70 19.26 -19.83
C VAL A 106 -10.19 19.24 -20.04
N ARG A 107 -9.47 20.08 -19.29
CA ARG A 107 -8.01 20.10 -19.31
C ARG A 107 -7.45 19.94 -17.90
N HIS A 108 -6.57 18.97 -17.74
CA HIS A 108 -5.89 18.75 -16.48
C HIS A 108 -4.82 19.80 -16.27
N VAL A 109 -4.88 20.50 -15.13
CA VAL A 109 -3.89 21.49 -14.76
C VAL A 109 -2.87 20.81 -13.86
N LYS A 110 -1.76 20.38 -14.46
CA LYS A 110 -0.62 19.86 -13.70
C LYS A 110 0.24 21.04 -13.23
N LEU A 111 -0.10 21.57 -12.06
CA LEU A 111 0.60 22.71 -11.46
C LEU A 111 1.99 22.29 -10.97
N PHE A 112 2.11 21.08 -10.42
CA PHE A 112 3.36 20.53 -9.90
C PHE A 112 3.44 19.02 -10.17
N ASN A 113 4.67 18.49 -10.31
CA ASN A 113 4.92 17.05 -10.29
C ASN A 113 5.02 16.61 -8.82
N VAL A 114 3.98 15.94 -8.31
CA VAL A 114 4.04 15.26 -7.01
C VAL A 114 4.41 13.79 -7.28
N PRO A 115 5.58 13.32 -6.83
CA PRO A 115 5.95 11.90 -6.93
C PRO A 115 4.89 10.98 -6.29
N SER A 116 4.63 9.83 -6.90
CA SER A 116 3.58 8.88 -6.50
C SER A 116 3.66 8.42 -5.04
N TYR A 117 4.86 8.36 -4.45
CA TYR A 117 5.04 7.92 -3.06
C TYR A 117 4.49 8.92 -2.02
N PHE A 118 4.52 10.23 -2.30
CA PHE A 118 3.92 11.23 -1.41
C PHE A 118 2.40 11.08 -1.35
N TYR A 119 1.80 10.70 -2.48
CA TYR A 119 0.39 10.37 -2.54
C TYR A 119 0.07 9.13 -1.68
N HIS A 120 0.93 8.13 -1.70
CA HIS A 120 0.80 6.95 -0.84
C HIS A 120 0.95 7.27 0.65
N ASN A 121 1.89 8.14 1.04
CA ASN A 121 2.10 8.54 2.44
C ASN A 121 0.97 9.44 2.98
N PHE A 122 0.48 10.42 2.21
CA PHE A 122 -0.67 11.23 2.62
C PHE A 122 -1.94 10.39 2.76
N LYS A 123 -2.14 9.43 1.85
CA LYS A 123 -3.24 8.46 1.93
C LYS A 123 -3.07 7.50 3.10
N ARG A 124 -1.83 7.13 3.48
CA ARG A 124 -1.51 6.29 4.64
C ARG A 124 -1.74 7.00 5.97
N ASN A 125 -1.47 8.31 6.06
CA ASN A 125 -1.76 9.11 7.25
C ASN A 125 -3.25 9.44 7.40
N ASN A 126 -3.99 9.68 6.31
CA ASN A 126 -5.46 9.80 6.35
C ASN A 126 -6.19 8.44 6.44
N HIS A 127 -5.54 7.32 6.06
CA HIS A 127 -6.00 5.95 6.32
C HIS A 127 -5.48 5.36 7.65
N LYS A 128 -4.98 6.17 8.59
CA LYS A 128 -4.97 5.73 10.00
C LYS A 128 -6.40 5.46 10.52
N ASN A 129 -7.44 5.87 9.79
CA ASN A 129 -8.73 5.20 9.82
C ASN A 129 -8.71 3.96 8.92
N SER A 130 -8.56 2.82 9.60
CA SER A 130 -8.55 1.47 9.10
C SER A 130 -9.68 1.16 8.10
N SER A 131 -9.29 0.40 7.06
CA SER A 131 -10.10 -0.41 6.15
C SER A 131 -11.63 -0.38 6.33
N ASN A 132 -12.34 0.32 5.43
CA ASN A 132 -13.79 0.17 5.24
C ASN A 132 -14.22 -1.30 5.10
N PHE A 133 -13.33 -2.17 4.60
CA PHE A 133 -13.55 -3.61 4.55
C PHE A 133 -13.62 -4.24 5.95
N SER A 134 -12.63 -4.05 6.84
CA SER A 134 -12.71 -4.64 8.19
C SER A 134 -13.86 -4.08 9.03
N MET A 135 -14.22 -2.80 8.84
CA MET A 135 -15.42 -2.21 9.46
C MET A 135 -16.70 -2.84 8.91
N PHE A 136 -16.82 -3.02 7.59
CA PHE A 136 -17.97 -3.68 6.98
C PHE A 136 -18.12 -5.12 7.47
N TRP A 137 -17.02 -5.87 7.52
CA TRP A 137 -17.00 -7.24 8.05
C TRP A 137 -17.36 -7.29 9.52
N ASN A 138 -16.75 -6.45 10.36
CA ASN A 138 -17.11 -6.36 11.77
C ASN A 138 -18.60 -6.02 11.93
N ASN A 139 -19.17 -5.14 11.11
CA ASN A 139 -20.58 -4.79 11.17
C ASN A 139 -21.49 -5.96 10.75
N VAL A 140 -21.16 -6.72 9.71
CA VAL A 140 -21.94 -7.90 9.28
C VAL A 140 -21.85 -9.03 10.31
N PHE A 141 -20.64 -9.35 10.80
CA PHE A 141 -20.44 -10.35 11.84
C PHE A 141 -21.14 -9.97 13.14
N LEU A 142 -21.00 -8.72 13.58
CA LEU A 142 -21.60 -8.23 14.81
C LEU A 142 -23.14 -8.20 14.71
N ARG A 143 -23.70 -7.77 13.58
CA ARG A 143 -25.14 -7.86 13.32
C ARG A 143 -25.63 -9.30 13.43
N ASN A 144 -24.96 -10.23 12.75
CA ASN A 144 -25.36 -11.64 12.75
C ASN A 144 -25.17 -12.27 14.14
N MET A 145 -24.18 -11.84 14.91
CA MET A 145 -23.94 -12.26 16.30
C MET A 145 -25.06 -11.75 17.23
N VAL A 146 -25.48 -10.49 17.09
CA VAL A 146 -26.58 -9.92 17.86
C VAL A 146 -27.88 -10.67 17.56
N LEU A 147 -28.17 -10.95 16.29
CA LEU A 147 -29.35 -11.73 15.90
C LEU A 147 -29.35 -13.14 16.50
N SER A 148 -28.21 -13.86 16.42
CA SER A 148 -28.10 -15.19 17.03
C SER A 148 -28.18 -15.13 18.56
N ALA A 149 -27.62 -14.10 19.19
CA ALA A 149 -27.67 -13.94 20.65
C ALA A 149 -29.09 -13.67 21.14
N ILE A 150 -29.85 -12.79 20.46
CA ILE A 150 -31.25 -12.52 20.79
C ILE A 150 -32.09 -13.80 20.67
N LEU A 151 -31.92 -14.56 19.58
CA LEU A 151 -32.58 -15.86 19.40
C LEU A 151 -32.24 -16.83 20.55
N THR A 152 -30.95 -16.96 20.87
CA THR A 152 -30.44 -17.88 21.89
C THR A 152 -30.98 -17.52 23.27
N LEU A 153 -30.94 -16.25 23.66
CA LEU A 153 -31.45 -15.76 24.94
C LEU A 153 -32.97 -15.94 25.03
N GLY A 154 -33.70 -15.71 23.95
CA GLY A 154 -35.13 -15.98 23.87
C GLY A 154 -35.45 -17.47 24.09
N LEU A 155 -34.73 -18.36 23.42
CA LEU A 155 -34.89 -19.81 23.57
C LEU A 155 -34.53 -20.28 24.99
N LEU A 156 -33.46 -19.75 25.58
CA LEU A 156 -33.07 -20.04 26.96
C LEU A 156 -34.15 -19.59 27.96
N GLY A 157 -34.70 -18.38 27.81
CA GLY A 157 -35.76 -17.87 28.67
C GLY A 157 -37.02 -18.72 28.61
N VAL A 158 -37.45 -19.11 27.41
CA VAL A 158 -38.59 -20.03 27.21
C VAL A 158 -38.29 -21.41 27.80
N GLY A 159 -37.07 -21.93 27.59
CA GLY A 159 -36.63 -23.22 28.11
C GLY A 159 -36.68 -23.29 29.63
N ILE A 160 -36.12 -22.29 30.32
CA ILE A 160 -36.14 -22.20 31.79
C ILE A 160 -37.58 -22.15 32.31
N TYR A 161 -38.43 -21.31 31.71
CA TYR A 161 -39.84 -21.22 32.08
C TYR A 161 -40.58 -22.56 31.90
N LYS A 162 -40.31 -23.27 30.80
CA LYS A 162 -40.95 -24.56 30.50
C LYS A 162 -40.46 -25.70 31.40
N ILE A 163 -39.18 -25.72 31.78
CA ILE A 163 -38.65 -26.68 32.76
C ILE A 163 -39.40 -26.58 34.10
N GLN A 164 -39.78 -25.37 34.52
CA GLN A 164 -40.51 -25.15 35.77
C GLN A 164 -42.01 -25.47 35.68
N THR A 165 -42.61 -25.38 34.50
CA THR A 165 -44.08 -25.45 34.32
C THR A 165 -44.59 -26.74 33.69
N ASP A 166 -43.76 -27.47 32.93
CA ASP A 166 -44.15 -28.68 32.21
C ASP A 166 -43.16 -29.82 32.48
N ARG A 167 -43.57 -30.82 33.27
CA ARG A 167 -42.74 -31.98 33.61
C ARG A 167 -42.37 -32.85 32.40
N SER A 168 -43.21 -32.87 31.36
CA SER A 168 -42.94 -33.64 30.12
C SER A 168 -41.94 -32.94 29.19
N PHE A 169 -41.61 -31.68 29.47
CA PHE A 169 -40.66 -30.91 28.67
C PHE A 169 -39.23 -31.44 28.81
N ASN A 170 -38.83 -31.90 29.99
CA ASN A 170 -37.48 -32.40 30.25
C ASN A 170 -37.17 -33.66 29.42
N GLU A 171 -38.15 -34.57 29.28
CA GLU A 171 -38.04 -35.78 28.45
C GLU A 171 -37.89 -35.42 26.96
N ARG A 172 -38.72 -34.50 26.46
CA ARG A 172 -38.60 -34.00 25.06
C ARG A 172 -37.29 -33.27 24.80
N LEU A 173 -36.77 -32.55 25.80
CA LEU A 173 -35.49 -31.85 25.73
C LEU A 173 -34.32 -32.84 25.69
N LEU A 174 -34.40 -33.94 26.44
CA LEU A 174 -33.43 -35.02 26.44
C LEU A 174 -33.36 -35.71 25.06
N GLU A 175 -34.51 -36.05 24.47
CA GLU A 175 -34.54 -36.62 23.10
C GLU A 175 -33.98 -35.64 22.07
N SER A 176 -34.30 -34.34 22.21
CA SER A 176 -33.80 -33.29 21.30
C SER A 176 -32.29 -33.05 21.45
N TYR A 177 -31.72 -33.29 22.63
CA TYR A 177 -30.30 -33.14 22.92
C TYR A 177 -29.45 -34.08 22.07
N ASP A 178 -29.86 -35.33 21.94
CA ASP A 178 -29.15 -36.32 21.12
C ASP A 178 -29.14 -35.92 19.64
N TYR A 179 -30.28 -35.47 19.11
CA TYR A 179 -30.36 -34.96 17.74
C TYR A 179 -29.48 -33.72 17.53
N MET A 180 -29.41 -32.82 18.51
CA MET A 180 -28.61 -31.61 18.41
C MET A 180 -27.11 -31.88 18.54
N ASN A 181 -26.71 -32.88 19.33
CA ASN A 181 -25.34 -33.34 19.39
C ASN A 181 -24.90 -34.02 18.10
N ILE A 182 -25.76 -34.84 17.50
CA ILE A 182 -25.50 -35.42 16.17
C ILE A 182 -25.37 -34.30 15.13
N ALA A 183 -26.30 -33.35 15.10
CA ALA A 183 -26.25 -32.23 14.16
C ALA A 183 -25.01 -31.34 14.35
N SER A 184 -24.64 -31.03 15.59
CA SER A 184 -23.45 -30.24 15.90
C SER A 184 -22.17 -30.98 15.51
N GLY A 185 -22.10 -32.30 15.73
CA GLY A 185 -21.00 -33.15 15.29
C GLY A 185 -20.84 -33.19 13.77
N ILE A 186 -21.96 -33.30 13.04
CA ILE A 186 -21.96 -33.23 11.56
C ILE A 186 -21.43 -31.87 11.08
N ILE A 187 -21.96 -30.76 11.61
CA ILE A 187 -21.55 -29.41 11.22
C ILE A 187 -20.08 -29.15 11.58
N ALA A 188 -19.65 -29.54 12.78
CA ALA A 188 -18.26 -29.43 13.20
C ALA A 188 -17.33 -30.23 12.28
N SER A 189 -17.74 -31.42 11.85
CA SER A 189 -16.99 -32.25 10.89
C SER A 189 -16.87 -31.57 9.52
N PHE A 190 -17.95 -30.95 9.03
CA PHE A 190 -17.90 -30.16 7.79
C PHE A 190 -16.98 -28.94 7.90
N VAL A 191 -17.08 -28.18 8.98
CA VAL A 191 -16.22 -27.00 9.22
C VAL A 191 -14.76 -27.42 9.37
N LEU A 192 -14.48 -28.51 10.08
CA LEU A 192 -13.13 -29.06 10.24
C LEU A 192 -12.57 -29.54 8.89
N GLY A 193 -13.37 -30.25 8.10
CA GLY A 193 -12.99 -30.67 6.75
C GLY A 193 -12.65 -29.48 5.86
N PHE A 194 -13.50 -28.45 5.85
CA PHE A 194 -13.24 -27.20 5.14
C PHE A 194 -11.95 -26.51 5.61
N LEU A 195 -11.71 -26.43 6.91
CA LEU A 195 -10.49 -25.87 7.50
C LEU A 195 -9.24 -26.62 7.04
N ILE A 196 -9.26 -27.96 7.11
CA ILE A 196 -8.15 -28.80 6.67
C ILE A 196 -7.87 -28.57 5.19
N THR A 197 -8.90 -28.63 4.33
CA THR A 197 -8.75 -28.38 2.89
C THR A 197 -8.18 -27.00 2.63
N LYS A 198 -8.71 -25.95 3.25
CA LYS A 198 -8.22 -24.57 3.05
C LYS A 198 -6.79 -24.38 3.54
N VAL A 199 -6.41 -24.95 4.68
CA VAL A 199 -5.03 -24.91 5.17
C VAL A 199 -4.08 -25.63 4.20
N ILE A 200 -4.49 -26.78 3.66
CA ILE A 200 -3.71 -27.51 2.64
C ILE A 200 -3.57 -26.65 1.37
N THR A 201 -4.66 -26.07 0.87
CA THR A 201 -4.64 -25.19 -0.31
C THR A 201 -3.72 -23.99 -0.12
N ILE A 202 -3.83 -23.27 1.01
CA ILE A 202 -2.93 -22.15 1.32
C ILE A 202 -1.48 -22.61 1.37
N ARG A 203 -1.20 -23.78 1.97
CA ARG A 203 0.15 -24.34 2.00
C ARG A 203 0.66 -24.66 0.59
N GLN A 204 -0.18 -25.24 -0.27
CA GLN A 204 0.16 -25.52 -1.66
C GLN A 204 0.43 -24.23 -2.46
N ASP A 205 -0.38 -23.20 -2.26
CA ASP A 205 -0.17 -21.88 -2.89
C ASP A 205 1.14 -21.24 -2.42
N LYS A 206 1.42 -21.28 -1.11
CA LYS A 206 2.70 -20.80 -0.56
C LYS A 206 3.89 -21.57 -1.15
N LEU A 207 3.80 -22.90 -1.24
CA LEU A 207 4.84 -23.73 -1.86
C LEU A 207 5.05 -23.41 -3.34
N LYS A 208 3.97 -23.10 -4.08
CA LYS A 208 4.04 -22.68 -5.48
C LYS A 208 4.83 -21.37 -5.65
N TYR A 209 4.71 -20.44 -4.70
CA TYR A 209 5.45 -19.18 -4.74
C TYR A 209 6.92 -19.32 -4.32
N THR A 210 7.27 -20.31 -3.50
CA THR A 210 8.64 -20.48 -2.98
C THR A 210 9.69 -20.55 -4.09
N GLY A 211 9.41 -21.24 -5.20
CA GLY A 211 10.33 -21.33 -6.33
C GLY A 211 10.66 -19.95 -6.93
N SER A 212 9.62 -19.15 -7.22
CA SER A 212 9.79 -17.79 -7.74
C SER A 212 10.43 -16.85 -6.71
N ILE A 213 10.09 -16.98 -5.43
CA ILE A 213 10.71 -16.17 -4.37
C ILE A 213 12.20 -16.47 -4.29
N ARG A 214 12.61 -17.74 -4.34
CA ARG A 214 14.02 -18.13 -4.34
C ARG A 214 14.75 -17.55 -5.55
N GLU A 215 14.21 -17.71 -6.76
CA GLU A 215 14.82 -17.17 -7.97
C GLU A 215 15.02 -15.65 -7.88
N LEU A 216 13.98 -14.90 -7.48
CA LEU A 216 14.04 -13.45 -7.35
C LEU A 216 14.95 -13.00 -6.21
N SER A 217 15.02 -13.76 -5.12
CA SER A 217 15.96 -13.50 -4.00
C SER A 217 17.41 -13.69 -4.44
N ASN A 218 17.69 -14.68 -5.28
CA ASN A 218 19.02 -14.89 -5.82
C ASN A 218 19.43 -13.72 -6.71
N LYS A 219 18.52 -13.29 -7.60
CA LYS A 219 18.71 -12.11 -8.44
C LYS A 219 18.97 -10.87 -7.60
N LEU A 220 18.17 -10.62 -6.56
CA LEU A 220 18.40 -9.49 -5.64
C LEU A 220 19.76 -9.57 -4.96
N THR A 221 20.18 -10.75 -4.52
CA THR A 221 21.49 -10.90 -3.88
C THR A 221 22.64 -10.58 -4.84
N TYR A 222 22.58 -11.02 -6.09
CA TYR A 222 23.56 -10.63 -7.10
C TYR A 222 23.53 -9.14 -7.41
N PHE A 223 22.35 -8.52 -7.43
CA PHE A 223 22.23 -7.07 -7.59
C PHE A 223 22.81 -6.29 -6.40
N ARG A 224 22.64 -6.79 -5.17
CA ARG A 224 23.32 -6.23 -3.99
C ARG A 224 24.85 -6.35 -4.11
N LYS A 225 25.38 -7.46 -4.63
CA LYS A 225 26.82 -7.59 -4.96
C LYS A 225 27.26 -6.57 -6.00
N ILE A 226 26.45 -6.33 -7.05
CA ILE A 226 26.73 -5.26 -8.03
C ILE A 226 26.80 -3.90 -7.33
N CYS A 227 25.84 -3.57 -6.47
CA CYS A 227 25.82 -2.30 -5.75
C CYS A 227 27.04 -2.15 -4.84
N PHE A 228 27.41 -3.23 -4.15
CA PHE A 228 28.60 -3.27 -3.31
C PHE A 228 29.88 -3.00 -4.11
N SER A 229 30.12 -3.73 -5.20
CA SER A 229 31.30 -3.53 -6.06
C SER A 229 31.31 -2.13 -6.68
N LEU A 230 30.16 -1.63 -7.14
CA LEU A 230 30.05 -0.29 -7.70
C LEU A 230 30.37 0.80 -6.68
N SER A 231 30.00 0.61 -5.42
CA SER A 231 30.31 1.55 -4.34
C SER A 231 31.79 1.59 -3.94
N ARG A 232 32.57 0.59 -4.36
CA ARG A 232 33.97 0.39 -3.93
C ARG A 232 34.99 0.44 -5.06
N ASP A 233 34.54 0.55 -6.31
CA ASP A 233 35.43 0.55 -7.46
C ASP A 233 36.46 1.70 -7.37
N HIS A 234 37.69 1.33 -7.00
CA HIS A 234 38.78 2.25 -6.74
C HIS A 234 39.29 2.95 -8.02
N VAL A 235 38.98 2.39 -9.20
CA VAL A 235 39.33 3.00 -10.48
C VAL A 235 38.36 4.13 -10.83
N PHE A 236 37.05 3.90 -10.65
CA PHE A 236 36.04 4.92 -10.91
C PHE A 236 35.96 6.00 -9.81
N TRP A 237 36.20 5.62 -8.54
CA TRP A 237 36.22 6.57 -7.42
C TRP A 237 37.64 6.99 -7.04
N SER A 238 38.51 7.19 -8.03
CA SER A 238 39.90 7.63 -7.80
C SER A 238 39.99 9.15 -7.60
N LYS A 239 41.09 9.64 -7.00
CA LYS A 239 41.30 11.08 -6.71
C LYS A 239 41.30 11.96 -7.96
N GLU A 240 41.62 11.37 -9.10
CA GLU A 240 41.71 12.03 -10.39
C GLU A 240 40.32 12.24 -11.03
N GLN A 241 39.26 11.66 -10.47
CA GLN A 241 37.91 11.72 -11.00
C GLN A 241 37.13 12.91 -10.43
N PRO A 242 36.26 13.56 -11.23
CA PRO A 242 35.63 14.83 -10.86
C PRO A 242 34.66 14.73 -9.66
N PHE A 243 34.20 13.52 -9.33
CA PHE A 243 33.23 13.28 -8.26
C PHE A 243 33.85 12.67 -6.99
N TYR A 244 35.19 12.61 -6.91
CA TYR A 244 35.89 11.98 -5.79
C TYR A 244 35.53 12.60 -4.43
N ASP A 245 35.52 13.93 -4.33
CA ASP A 245 35.24 14.62 -3.07
C ASP A 245 33.81 14.35 -2.59
N SER A 246 32.85 14.33 -3.52
CA SER A 246 31.45 13.99 -3.22
C SER A 246 31.30 12.53 -2.78
N TYR A 247 32.04 11.62 -3.41
CA TYR A 247 32.10 10.21 -3.01
C TYR A 247 32.70 10.05 -1.59
N GLN A 248 33.84 10.68 -1.30
CA GLN A 248 34.47 10.63 0.03
C GLN A 248 33.56 11.22 1.10
N TYR A 249 32.90 12.34 0.79
CA TYR A 249 31.93 12.95 1.69
C TYR A 249 30.77 12.00 1.97
N ALA A 250 30.17 11.39 0.94
CA ALA A 250 29.09 10.41 1.11
C ALA A 250 29.54 9.21 1.96
N MET A 251 30.76 8.72 1.74
CA MET A 251 31.35 7.64 2.54
C MET A 251 31.56 8.02 4.00
N SER A 252 31.78 9.31 4.31
CA SER A 252 31.94 9.79 5.68
C SER A 252 30.63 9.89 6.47
N ILE A 253 29.50 10.16 5.79
CA ILE A 253 28.21 10.39 6.44
C ILE A 253 27.26 9.18 6.41
N ARG A 254 27.63 8.11 5.69
CA ARG A 254 26.74 6.95 5.44
C ARG A 254 26.21 6.24 6.69
N ASN A 255 26.87 6.40 7.83
CA ASN A 255 26.45 5.83 9.11
C ASN A 255 25.57 6.78 9.93
N ASP A 256 25.55 8.08 9.58
CA ASP A 256 24.84 9.12 10.31
C ASP A 256 23.48 9.47 9.69
N VAL A 257 23.32 9.19 8.39
CA VAL A 257 22.11 9.44 7.61
C VAL A 257 21.84 8.30 6.61
N THR A 258 20.61 7.81 6.58
CA THR A 258 20.17 6.81 5.61
C THR A 258 19.80 7.46 4.27
N PHE A 259 19.82 6.67 3.18
CA PHE A 259 19.32 7.13 1.88
C PHE A 259 17.90 7.70 1.96
N LYS A 260 17.02 7.04 2.70
CA LYS A 260 15.63 7.46 2.87
C LYS A 260 15.53 8.82 3.54
N GLU A 261 16.24 9.03 4.65
CA GLU A 261 16.26 10.32 5.35
C GLU A 261 16.85 11.42 4.47
N TYR A 262 17.95 11.13 3.78
CA TYR A 262 18.65 12.11 2.94
C TYR A 262 17.82 12.55 1.72
N PHE A 263 17.17 11.58 1.06
CA PHE A 263 16.45 11.80 -0.19
C PHE A 263 14.98 12.20 0.03
N TYR A 264 14.37 11.76 1.14
CA TYR A 264 12.99 12.07 1.54
C TYR A 264 12.91 12.51 3.00
N PRO A 265 13.47 13.69 3.34
CA PRO A 265 13.42 14.17 4.71
C PRO A 265 11.98 14.45 5.15
N ASN A 266 11.71 14.20 6.43
CA ASN A 266 10.42 14.49 7.03
C ASN A 266 10.29 16.00 7.31
N TYR A 267 9.63 16.72 6.40
CA TYR A 267 9.45 18.17 6.52
C TYR A 267 8.57 18.61 7.70
N ASP A 268 7.78 17.69 8.27
CA ASP A 268 6.91 17.97 9.42
C ASP A 268 7.66 17.86 10.76
N ASP A 269 8.86 17.26 10.78
CA ASP A 269 9.73 17.16 11.95
C ASP A 269 10.93 18.10 11.78
N GLU A 270 10.87 19.26 12.43
CA GLU A 270 11.90 20.30 12.32
C GLU A 270 13.28 19.82 12.77
N ILE A 271 13.36 18.91 13.75
CA ILE A 271 14.62 18.39 14.29
C ILE A 271 15.23 17.40 13.30
N GLU A 272 14.42 16.46 12.78
CA GLU A 272 14.84 15.50 11.77
C GLU A 272 15.26 16.21 10.48
N TYR A 273 14.48 17.20 10.03
CA TYR A 273 14.78 18.01 8.85
C TYR A 273 16.07 18.83 9.03
N ALA A 274 16.27 19.49 10.18
CA ALA A 274 17.48 20.24 10.46
C ALA A 274 18.73 19.33 10.47
N LYS A 275 18.61 18.12 11.04
CA LYS A 275 19.66 17.10 10.99
C LYS A 275 20.00 16.75 9.54
N VAL A 276 19.02 16.39 8.71
CA VAL A 276 19.27 16.03 7.30
C VAL A 276 19.88 17.19 6.52
N LYS A 277 19.35 18.40 6.68
CA LYS A 277 19.83 19.61 6.01
C LYS A 277 21.29 19.93 6.36
N SER A 278 21.76 19.56 7.56
CA SER A 278 23.17 19.74 7.95
C SER A 278 24.16 18.91 7.10
N PHE A 279 23.67 17.87 6.42
CA PHE A 279 24.46 17.06 5.49
C PHE A 279 24.42 17.57 4.04
N TYR A 280 23.71 18.68 3.77
CA TYR A 280 23.74 19.32 2.45
C TYR A 280 24.92 20.29 2.37
N ARG A 281 25.73 20.11 1.34
CA ARG A 281 26.95 20.86 1.08
C ARG A 281 26.93 21.36 -0.36
N ASP A 282 27.05 22.67 -0.53
CA ASP A 282 27.00 23.32 -1.85
C ASP A 282 28.19 22.95 -2.73
N ASP A 283 29.32 22.55 -2.12
CA ASP A 283 30.53 22.09 -2.78
C ASP A 283 30.49 20.61 -3.19
N MET A 284 29.41 19.88 -2.88
CA MET A 284 29.26 18.45 -3.13
C MET A 284 28.10 18.16 -4.09
N SER A 285 28.29 17.18 -4.97
CA SER A 285 27.23 16.70 -5.86
C SER A 285 26.19 15.90 -5.08
N TYR A 286 25.01 16.49 -4.88
CA TYR A 286 23.85 15.83 -4.26
C TYR A 286 23.53 14.47 -4.90
N ASN A 287 23.67 14.35 -6.22
CA ASN A 287 23.34 13.13 -6.96
C ASN A 287 24.33 11.99 -6.66
N VAL A 288 25.61 12.32 -6.50
CA VAL A 288 26.65 11.36 -6.12
C VAL A 288 26.43 10.93 -4.67
N VAL A 289 26.18 11.88 -3.76
CA VAL A 289 25.90 11.55 -2.36
C VAL A 289 24.67 10.64 -2.24
N SER A 290 23.58 11.00 -2.91
CA SER A 290 22.35 10.19 -2.94
C SER A 290 22.57 8.80 -3.52
N LEU A 291 23.35 8.68 -4.61
CA LEU A 291 23.72 7.40 -5.20
C LEU A 291 24.48 6.53 -4.20
N ILE A 292 25.54 7.04 -3.59
CA ILE A 292 26.37 6.27 -2.67
C ILE A 292 25.56 5.80 -1.45
N LEU A 293 24.71 6.67 -0.89
CA LEU A 293 23.81 6.28 0.18
C LEU A 293 22.82 5.19 -0.26
N GLN A 294 22.29 5.26 -1.49
CA GLN A 294 21.42 4.21 -2.04
C GLN A 294 22.16 2.88 -2.26
N LEU A 295 23.40 2.91 -2.75
CA LEU A 295 24.22 1.71 -2.90
C LEU A 295 24.47 1.04 -1.54
N HIS A 296 24.72 1.83 -0.50
CA HIS A 296 24.88 1.33 0.88
C HIS A 296 23.58 0.84 1.49
N MET A 297 22.43 1.43 1.16
CA MET A 297 21.13 0.89 1.54
C MET A 297 20.91 -0.52 0.97
N LEU A 298 21.39 -0.79 -0.25
CA LEU A 298 21.32 -2.12 -0.86
C LEU A 298 22.43 -3.06 -0.36
N ALA A 299 23.61 -2.55 -0.03
CA ALA A 299 24.78 -3.31 0.40
C ALA A 299 25.33 -2.81 1.74
N ASP A 300 24.50 -2.94 2.77
CA ASP A 300 24.77 -2.46 4.12
C ASP A 300 25.71 -3.40 4.91
N GLU A 301 26.03 -3.04 6.16
CA GLU A 301 26.85 -3.89 7.02
C GLU A 301 26.21 -5.25 7.30
N SER A 302 24.87 -5.34 7.35
CA SER A 302 24.20 -6.63 7.50
C SER A 302 24.47 -7.54 6.29
N PHE A 303 24.49 -6.98 5.07
CA PHE A 303 24.87 -7.73 3.88
C PHE A 303 26.29 -8.26 3.96
N LEU A 304 27.24 -7.41 4.40
CA LEU A 304 28.63 -7.80 4.57
C LEU A 304 28.79 -8.95 5.56
N ASN A 305 28.09 -8.87 6.69
CA ASN A 305 28.14 -9.85 7.77
C ASN A 305 27.33 -11.12 7.46
N SER A 306 26.44 -11.10 6.46
CA SER A 306 25.60 -12.25 6.09
C SER A 306 26.36 -13.41 5.45
N GLY A 307 27.62 -13.21 5.04
CA GLY A 307 28.40 -14.17 4.27
C GLY A 307 27.97 -14.33 2.80
N LEU A 308 26.83 -13.73 2.40
CA LEU A 308 26.29 -13.80 1.04
C LEU A 308 27.22 -13.19 0.00
N LEU A 309 28.09 -12.25 0.40
CA LEU A 309 29.06 -11.63 -0.48
C LEU A 309 29.98 -12.67 -1.15
N TYR A 310 30.40 -13.68 -0.39
CA TYR A 310 31.42 -14.65 -0.77
C TYR A 310 30.86 -15.98 -1.28
N THR A 311 29.54 -16.14 -1.38
CA THR A 311 28.94 -17.37 -1.90
C THR A 311 29.06 -17.43 -3.42
N GLU A 312 29.76 -18.45 -3.92
CA GLU A 312 29.89 -18.72 -5.36
C GLU A 312 28.61 -19.28 -5.98
N PHE A 313 27.84 -20.05 -5.20
CA PHE A 313 26.58 -20.66 -5.60
C PHE A 313 25.41 -19.68 -5.41
N PRO A 314 24.27 -19.88 -6.13
CA PRO A 314 23.05 -19.13 -5.87
C PRO A 314 22.76 -19.20 -4.37
N PRO A 315 22.71 -18.04 -3.69
CA PRO A 315 22.52 -18.03 -2.26
C PRO A 315 21.16 -18.63 -1.98
N ASP A 316 21.03 -19.66 -1.13
CA ASP A 316 19.70 -20.17 -0.72
C ASP A 316 18.98 -19.18 0.23
N TYR A 317 19.36 -17.91 0.17
CA TYR A 317 18.83 -16.83 0.97
C TYR A 317 17.47 -16.40 0.44
N ILE A 318 16.47 -16.47 1.30
CA ILE A 318 15.11 -16.04 1.01
C ILE A 318 14.87 -14.78 1.82
N TYR A 319 14.73 -13.64 1.14
CA TYR A 319 14.44 -12.37 1.81
C TYR A 319 13.07 -12.42 2.47
N SER A 320 13.01 -11.99 3.73
CA SER A 320 11.76 -11.81 4.45
C SER A 320 11.01 -10.58 3.93
N TYR A 321 9.70 -10.52 4.20
CA TYR A 321 8.89 -9.35 3.88
C TYR A 321 9.42 -8.08 4.57
N ASP A 322 9.96 -8.19 5.78
CA ASP A 322 10.44 -7.03 6.53
C ASP A 322 11.71 -6.45 5.92
N GLU A 323 12.68 -7.29 5.51
CA GLU A 323 13.85 -6.83 4.75
C GLU A 323 13.46 -6.19 3.42
N MET A 324 12.46 -6.75 2.73
CA MET A 324 12.01 -6.19 1.45
C MET A 324 11.36 -4.80 1.58
N LYS A 325 10.89 -4.39 2.77
CA LYS A 325 10.37 -3.04 3.00
C LYS A 325 11.45 -1.97 2.84
N ASP A 326 12.70 -2.29 3.16
CA ASP A 326 13.79 -1.33 3.06
C ASP A 326 14.20 -1.10 1.59
N PHE A 327 14.04 -2.12 0.76
CA PHE A 327 14.34 -2.03 -0.67
C PHE A 327 13.22 -1.42 -1.51
N ILE A 328 11.97 -1.35 -1.01
CA ILE A 328 10.86 -0.81 -1.80
C ILE A 328 11.09 0.65 -2.21
N ILE A 329 11.85 1.42 -1.42
CA ILE A 329 12.18 2.81 -1.76
C ILE A 329 12.97 2.92 -3.07
N PHE A 330 13.70 1.87 -3.46
CA PHE A 330 14.38 1.79 -4.75
C PHE A 330 13.40 1.83 -5.92
N THR A 331 12.15 1.34 -5.74
CA THR A 331 11.12 1.38 -6.77
C THR A 331 10.66 2.81 -7.06
N ASP A 332 10.67 3.67 -6.04
CA ASP A 332 10.23 5.06 -6.11
C ASP A 332 11.34 6.02 -6.56
N SER A 333 12.59 5.71 -6.22
CA SER A 333 13.75 6.48 -6.66
C SER A 333 14.92 5.55 -6.94
N ASN A 334 15.34 5.52 -8.21
CA ASN A 334 16.49 4.76 -8.67
C ASN A 334 17.62 5.72 -9.07
N GLN A 335 18.56 5.91 -8.14
CA GLN A 335 19.71 6.78 -8.35
C GLN A 335 20.72 6.19 -9.33
N ILE A 336 20.78 4.85 -9.47
CA ILE A 336 21.63 4.22 -10.50
C ILE A 336 21.13 4.63 -11.89
N TRP A 337 19.84 4.49 -12.17
CA TRP A 337 19.25 4.91 -13.44
C TRP A 337 19.43 6.41 -13.69
N TYR A 338 19.17 7.24 -12.68
CA TYR A 338 19.25 8.70 -12.79
C TYR A 338 20.68 9.15 -13.13
N ASN A 339 21.67 8.57 -12.46
CA ASN A 339 23.09 8.85 -12.68
C ASN A 339 23.64 8.22 -13.98
N CYS A 340 23.00 7.17 -14.51
CA CYS A 340 23.30 6.64 -15.84
C CYS A 340 22.68 7.47 -16.98
N SER A 341 21.51 8.09 -16.77
CA SER A 341 20.70 8.68 -17.85
C SER A 341 20.77 10.19 -17.91
N GLU A 342 20.45 10.85 -16.78
CA GLU A 342 20.22 12.29 -16.71
C GLU A 342 21.52 13.03 -16.37
N ILE A 343 22.17 12.62 -15.29
CA ILE A 343 23.40 13.27 -14.81
C ILE A 343 24.64 12.71 -15.52
N GLN A 344 24.58 11.44 -15.94
CA GLN A 344 25.63 10.75 -16.69
C GLN A 344 27.01 10.77 -16.01
N ILE A 345 27.06 10.60 -14.68
CA ILE A 345 28.33 10.56 -13.95
C ILE A 345 29.19 9.35 -14.35
N PHE A 346 28.54 8.27 -14.80
CA PHE A 346 29.22 7.04 -15.19
C PHE A 346 29.76 7.16 -16.62
N PRO A 347 30.95 6.58 -16.90
CA PRO A 347 31.53 6.58 -18.23
C PRO A 347 30.71 5.69 -19.17
N GLU A 348 30.77 5.93 -20.48
CA GLU A 348 30.07 5.08 -21.46
C GLU A 348 30.47 3.60 -21.33
N THR A 349 31.77 3.36 -21.14
CA THR A 349 32.36 2.05 -20.86
C THR A 349 33.28 2.17 -19.65
N PHE A 350 33.12 1.26 -18.69
CA PHE A 350 33.96 1.22 -17.50
C PHE A 350 35.35 0.66 -17.82
N LEU A 351 36.38 1.21 -17.19
CA LEU A 351 37.71 0.63 -17.23
C LEU A 351 37.73 -0.70 -16.47
N SER A 352 38.56 -1.64 -16.91
CA SER A 352 38.66 -2.94 -16.24
C SER A 352 39.27 -2.79 -14.86
N SER A 353 38.52 -3.19 -13.83
CA SER A 353 38.97 -3.31 -12.45
C SER A 353 38.47 -4.63 -11.86
N TYR A 354 38.95 -5.00 -10.66
CA TYR A 354 38.43 -6.16 -9.95
C TYR A 354 36.91 -6.02 -9.69
N ASP A 355 36.47 -4.85 -9.21
CA ASP A 355 35.07 -4.57 -8.92
C ASP A 355 34.20 -4.59 -10.18
N VAL A 356 34.70 -4.05 -11.30
CA VAL A 356 33.99 -4.09 -12.59
C VAL A 356 33.84 -5.53 -13.10
N LYS A 357 34.86 -6.38 -12.92
CA LYS A 357 34.77 -7.82 -13.27
C LYS A 357 33.73 -8.54 -12.41
N GLU A 358 33.66 -8.23 -11.12
CA GLU A 358 32.62 -8.76 -10.24
C GLU A 358 31.22 -8.30 -10.65
N ILE A 359 31.06 -7.03 -11.04
CA ILE A 359 29.78 -6.54 -11.57
C ILE A 359 29.37 -7.33 -12.81
N ILE A 360 30.29 -7.53 -13.77
CA ILE A 360 30.04 -8.30 -14.99
C ILE A 360 29.63 -9.74 -14.67
N ASN A 361 30.37 -10.42 -13.79
CA ASN A 361 30.06 -11.79 -13.36
C ASN A 361 28.66 -11.87 -12.73
N ASN A 362 28.30 -10.93 -11.86
CA ASN A 362 26.97 -10.90 -11.24
C ASN A 362 25.86 -10.58 -12.25
N ILE A 363 26.08 -9.68 -13.22
CA ILE A 363 25.11 -9.44 -14.31
C ILE A 363 24.90 -10.71 -15.14
N ASN A 364 25.97 -11.43 -15.48
CA ASN A 364 25.89 -12.68 -16.25
C ASN A 364 25.21 -13.81 -15.45
N ARG A 365 25.30 -13.80 -14.11
CA ARG A 365 24.53 -14.72 -13.27
C ARG A 365 23.04 -14.39 -13.22
N ILE A 366 22.67 -13.11 -13.29
CA ILE A 366 21.28 -12.67 -13.33
C ILE A 366 20.67 -12.94 -14.72
N TYR A 367 21.43 -12.71 -15.79
CA TYR A 367 21.02 -12.89 -17.19
C TYR A 367 22.02 -13.75 -17.97
N PRO A 368 22.00 -15.09 -17.81
CA PRO A 368 22.95 -15.99 -18.44
C PRO A 368 22.97 -15.90 -19.98
N GLU A 369 21.84 -15.53 -20.58
CA GLU A 369 21.67 -15.45 -22.03
C GLU A 369 22.36 -14.23 -22.67
N ASN A 370 22.67 -13.20 -21.88
CA ASN A 370 23.19 -11.92 -22.39
C ASN A 370 24.72 -11.82 -22.35
N ASN A 371 25.41 -12.85 -21.83
CA ASN A 371 26.82 -12.91 -21.46
C ASN A 371 27.68 -11.73 -21.94
N ILE A 372 27.83 -10.71 -21.10
CA ILE A 372 28.58 -9.49 -21.42
C ILE A 372 30.06 -9.65 -21.03
N GLU A 373 30.95 -9.10 -21.86
CA GLU A 373 32.41 -9.10 -21.60
C GLU A 373 32.89 -7.77 -20.99
N ASN A 374 32.20 -6.67 -21.31
CA ASN A 374 32.54 -5.33 -20.84
C ASN A 374 31.30 -4.66 -20.20
N LEU A 375 31.55 -3.85 -19.17
CA LEU A 375 30.49 -3.10 -18.50
C LEU A 375 30.30 -1.74 -19.20
N ALA A 376 29.14 -1.56 -19.82
CA ALA A 376 28.69 -0.28 -20.34
C ALA A 376 27.65 0.36 -19.41
N ARG A 377 27.61 1.71 -19.37
CA ARG A 377 26.61 2.47 -18.61
C ARG A 377 25.17 2.08 -18.95
N ASN A 378 24.90 1.86 -20.24
CA ASN A 378 23.58 1.43 -20.70
C ASN A 378 23.18 0.08 -20.11
N LYS A 379 24.14 -0.83 -19.93
CA LYS A 379 23.84 -2.13 -19.33
C LYS A 379 23.52 -2.01 -17.85
N LEU A 380 24.29 -1.20 -17.11
CA LEU A 380 24.00 -0.90 -15.71
C LEU A 380 22.62 -0.25 -15.54
N LYS A 381 22.25 0.66 -16.45
CA LYS A 381 20.93 1.28 -16.52
C LYS A 381 19.83 0.24 -16.70
N GLU A 382 19.93 -0.63 -17.71
CA GLU A 382 18.96 -1.70 -17.99
C GLU A 382 18.73 -2.59 -16.77
N VAL A 383 19.82 -3.07 -16.17
CA VAL A 383 19.76 -3.91 -14.97
C VAL A 383 19.06 -3.17 -13.84
N SER A 384 19.44 -1.93 -13.56
CA SER A 384 18.79 -1.16 -12.48
C SER A 384 17.28 -0.99 -12.69
N LEU A 385 16.82 -0.82 -13.94
CA LEU A 385 15.39 -0.67 -14.25
C LEU A 385 14.62 -1.98 -14.10
N ASP A 386 15.21 -3.12 -14.47
CA ASP A 386 14.58 -4.42 -14.23
C ASP A 386 14.39 -4.68 -12.73
N PHE A 387 15.36 -4.30 -11.89
CA PHE A 387 15.20 -4.40 -10.45
C PHE A 387 14.14 -3.45 -9.90
N GLN A 388 14.08 -2.22 -10.41
CA GLN A 388 13.10 -1.21 -10.02
C GLN A 388 11.66 -1.64 -10.35
N TYR A 389 11.41 -2.13 -11.57
CA TYR A 389 10.06 -2.36 -12.06
C TYR A 389 9.58 -3.81 -11.97
N HIS A 390 10.49 -4.78 -11.88
CA HIS A 390 10.13 -6.19 -11.95
C HIS A 390 10.60 -6.98 -10.73
N VAL A 391 11.90 -7.03 -10.44
CA VAL A 391 12.44 -7.96 -9.42
C VAL A 391 11.99 -7.57 -8.02
N ILE A 392 12.28 -6.34 -7.57
CA ILE A 392 11.97 -5.89 -6.20
C ILE A 392 10.45 -5.86 -5.95
N PRO A 393 9.61 -5.24 -6.80
CA PRO A 393 8.15 -5.21 -6.57
C PRO A 393 7.53 -6.60 -6.52
N ARG A 394 7.95 -7.50 -7.43
CA ARG A 394 7.42 -8.87 -7.47
C ARG A 394 7.85 -9.68 -6.26
N LEU A 395 9.11 -9.56 -5.85
CA LEU A 395 9.61 -10.23 -4.65
C LEU A 395 8.88 -9.73 -3.40
N PHE A 396 8.75 -8.41 -3.23
CA PHE A 396 7.98 -7.79 -2.12
C PHE A 396 6.53 -8.30 -2.07
N LYS A 397 5.85 -8.36 -3.23
CA LYS A 397 4.49 -8.88 -3.31
C LYS A 397 4.41 -10.35 -2.91
N LEU A 398 5.28 -11.20 -3.44
CA LEU A 398 5.26 -12.63 -3.15
C LEU A 398 5.62 -12.93 -1.68
N THR A 399 6.60 -12.24 -1.10
CA THR A 399 6.96 -12.41 0.32
C THR A 399 5.83 -11.91 1.22
N ARG A 400 5.12 -10.83 0.86
CA ARG A 400 3.90 -10.40 1.56
C ARG A 400 2.80 -11.45 1.53
N LEU A 401 2.56 -12.10 0.39
CA LEU A 401 1.56 -13.17 0.26
C LEU A 401 1.92 -14.41 1.11
N VAL A 402 3.20 -14.75 1.19
CA VAL A 402 3.65 -15.87 2.04
C VAL A 402 3.58 -15.51 3.53
N ASN A 403 3.92 -14.28 3.90
CA ASN A 403 3.90 -13.80 5.28
C ASN A 403 2.52 -13.32 5.75
N SER A 404 1.51 -13.26 4.87
CA SER A 404 0.16 -12.92 5.28
C SER A 404 -0.34 -13.95 6.31
N SER A 405 -0.86 -13.44 7.43
CA SER A 405 -1.48 -14.27 8.47
C SER A 405 -2.64 -15.06 7.89
N LEU A 406 -3.07 -16.12 8.59
CA LEU A 406 -4.26 -16.87 8.21
C LEU A 406 -5.42 -15.90 7.90
N PRO A 407 -6.14 -16.10 6.77
CA PRO A 407 -7.33 -15.33 6.45
C PRO A 407 -8.27 -15.24 7.65
N MET A 408 -8.94 -14.09 7.79
CA MET A 408 -9.89 -13.87 8.88
C MET A 408 -10.99 -14.95 8.91
N THR A 409 -11.37 -15.46 7.74
CA THR A 409 -12.30 -16.59 7.54
C THR A 409 -11.82 -17.85 8.27
N ILE A 410 -10.54 -18.21 8.17
CA ILE A 410 -9.97 -19.36 8.88
C ILE A 410 -9.98 -19.14 10.40
N LYS A 411 -9.59 -17.95 10.88
CA LYS A 411 -9.62 -17.62 12.32
C LYS A 411 -11.04 -17.72 12.89
N TYR A 412 -12.02 -17.23 12.13
CA TYR A 412 -13.44 -17.34 12.47
C TYR A 412 -13.89 -18.80 12.61
N PHE A 413 -13.61 -19.64 11.59
CA PHE A 413 -14.02 -21.05 11.64
C PHE A 413 -13.33 -21.83 12.76
N ILE A 414 -12.06 -21.53 13.07
CA ILE A 414 -11.37 -22.12 14.25
C ILE A 414 -12.12 -21.73 15.53
N SER A 415 -12.47 -20.45 15.71
CA SER A 415 -13.23 -20.01 16.87
C SER A 415 -14.61 -20.66 16.96
N ALA A 416 -15.32 -20.79 15.83
CA ALA A 416 -16.61 -21.45 15.76
C ALA A 416 -16.52 -22.95 16.15
N VAL A 417 -15.48 -23.66 15.70
CA VAL A 417 -15.23 -25.06 16.10
C VAL A 417 -14.94 -25.17 17.60
N ILE A 418 -14.09 -24.28 18.15
CA ILE A 418 -13.80 -24.27 19.58
C ILE A 418 -15.08 -24.02 20.40
N LEU A 419 -15.92 -23.09 19.97
CA LEU A 419 -17.21 -22.80 20.62
C LEU A 419 -18.17 -24.00 20.52
N LEU A 420 -18.29 -24.63 19.35
CA LEU A 420 -19.12 -25.83 19.18
C LEU A 420 -18.66 -26.97 20.09
N LEU A 421 -17.36 -27.24 20.19
CA LEU A 421 -16.83 -28.27 21.09
C LEU A 421 -17.03 -27.92 22.57
N SER A 422 -16.85 -26.65 22.92
CA SER A 422 -17.01 -26.17 24.30
C SER A 422 -18.46 -26.30 24.76
N PHE A 423 -19.42 -25.79 23.97
CA PHE A 423 -20.83 -25.76 24.35
C PHE A 423 -21.60 -27.01 23.97
N GLY A 424 -21.16 -27.79 22.96
CA GLY A 424 -21.80 -29.03 22.56
C GLY A 424 -21.31 -30.25 23.34
N LEU A 425 -20.12 -30.22 23.92
CA LEU A 425 -19.54 -31.37 24.61
C LEU A 425 -19.02 -31.03 26.00
N ILE A 426 -18.05 -30.11 26.13
CA ILE A 426 -17.31 -29.91 27.38
C ILE A 426 -18.24 -29.37 28.49
N ILE A 427 -18.95 -28.28 28.23
CA ILE A 427 -19.84 -27.61 29.18
C ILE A 427 -21.01 -28.51 29.59
N PRO A 428 -21.80 -29.11 28.68
CA PRO A 428 -22.86 -30.02 29.08
C PRO A 428 -22.33 -31.23 29.87
N THR A 429 -21.18 -31.81 29.51
CA THR A 429 -20.59 -32.93 30.26
C THR A 429 -20.23 -32.51 31.69
N LEU A 430 -19.56 -31.37 31.87
CA LEU A 430 -19.23 -30.85 33.20
C LEU A 430 -20.50 -30.50 34.00
N THR A 431 -21.49 -29.88 33.37
CA THR A 431 -22.74 -29.49 34.03
C THR A 431 -23.55 -30.72 34.46
N TYR A 432 -23.56 -31.77 33.63
CA TYR A 432 -24.21 -33.04 33.93
C TYR A 432 -23.55 -33.75 35.13
N VAL A 433 -22.22 -33.69 35.24
CA VAL A 433 -21.47 -34.32 36.34
C VAL A 433 -21.59 -33.55 37.66
N PHE A 434 -21.60 -32.21 37.62
CA PHE A 434 -21.41 -31.38 38.82
C PHE A 434 -22.64 -30.57 39.29
N ILE A 435 -23.67 -30.38 38.46
CA ILE A 435 -24.80 -29.49 38.79
C ILE A 435 -26.12 -30.27 38.78
N ASP A 436 -26.78 -30.35 37.62
CA ASP A 436 -28.09 -30.96 37.44
C ASP A 436 -28.35 -31.17 35.94
N GLN A 437 -28.95 -32.32 35.60
CA GLN A 437 -29.21 -32.78 34.25
C GLN A 437 -30.07 -31.78 33.46
N SER A 438 -31.08 -31.16 34.09
CA SER A 438 -31.96 -30.22 33.40
C SER A 438 -31.26 -28.93 32.95
N TYR A 439 -30.22 -28.49 33.66
CA TYR A 439 -29.43 -27.31 33.28
C TYR A 439 -28.33 -27.65 32.27
N ALA A 440 -27.81 -28.88 32.27
CA ALA A 440 -26.88 -29.35 31.25
C ALA A 440 -27.50 -29.32 29.84
N LEU A 441 -28.80 -29.61 29.73
CA LEU A 441 -29.55 -29.64 28.48
C LEU A 441 -29.81 -28.24 27.87
N LEU A 442 -29.68 -27.15 28.65
CA LEU A 442 -29.83 -25.79 28.13
C LEU A 442 -28.70 -25.37 27.17
N SER A 443 -27.57 -26.07 27.21
CA SER A 443 -26.45 -25.89 26.27
C SER A 443 -26.87 -26.07 24.80
N VAL A 444 -27.91 -26.87 24.53
CA VAL A 444 -28.49 -27.08 23.20
C VAL A 444 -28.91 -25.77 22.55
N PHE A 445 -29.50 -24.85 23.31
CA PHE A 445 -29.94 -23.57 22.76
C PHE A 445 -28.75 -22.70 22.34
N VAL A 446 -27.62 -22.78 23.06
CA VAL A 446 -26.38 -22.10 22.69
C VAL A 446 -25.78 -22.71 21.43
N VAL A 447 -25.78 -24.04 21.31
CA VAL A 447 -25.35 -24.76 20.10
C VAL A 447 -26.19 -24.36 18.88
N ILE A 448 -27.52 -24.30 19.02
CA ILE A 448 -28.42 -23.80 17.97
C ILE A 448 -28.06 -22.37 17.57
N GLY A 449 -27.81 -21.49 18.55
CA GLY A 449 -27.36 -20.12 18.31
C GLY A 449 -26.07 -20.04 17.49
N ILE A 450 -25.08 -20.87 17.83
CA ILE A 450 -23.81 -20.95 17.10
C ILE A 450 -24.03 -21.45 15.66
N ILE A 451 -24.86 -22.49 15.48
CA ILE A 451 -25.19 -23.02 14.15
C ILE A 451 -25.88 -21.96 13.28
N VAL A 452 -26.88 -21.27 13.83
CA VAL A 452 -27.57 -20.18 13.13
C VAL A 452 -26.60 -19.07 12.76
N HIS A 453 -25.68 -18.71 13.65
CA HIS A 453 -24.65 -17.72 13.36
C HIS A 453 -23.72 -18.14 12.21
N ILE A 454 -23.27 -19.40 12.19
CA ILE A 454 -22.46 -19.95 11.09
C ILE A 454 -23.24 -19.89 9.77
N LEU A 455 -24.51 -20.30 9.76
CA LEU A 455 -25.33 -20.29 8.54
C LEU A 455 -25.55 -18.87 8.00
N LEU A 456 -25.83 -17.90 8.87
CA LEU A 456 -26.04 -16.49 8.48
C LEU A 456 -24.76 -15.82 7.98
N THR A 457 -23.59 -16.27 8.45
CA THR A 457 -22.28 -15.73 8.04
C THR A 457 -21.67 -16.47 6.86
N LEU A 458 -22.14 -17.68 6.53
CA LEU A 458 -21.57 -18.49 5.45
C LEU A 458 -21.68 -17.82 4.08
N LYS A 459 -22.85 -17.28 3.73
CA LYS A 459 -23.06 -16.59 2.45
C LYS A 459 -22.10 -15.41 2.25
N PRO A 460 -22.02 -14.42 3.17
CA PRO A 460 -21.08 -13.31 2.99
C PRO A 460 -19.62 -13.75 3.01
N ILE A 461 -19.28 -14.83 3.71
CA ILE A 461 -17.94 -15.44 3.64
C ILE A 461 -17.65 -15.97 2.24
N LEU A 462 -18.58 -16.73 1.65
CA LEU A 462 -18.42 -17.29 0.31
C LEU A 462 -18.36 -16.19 -0.76
N GLU A 463 -19.23 -15.18 -0.68
CA GLU A 463 -19.20 -14.05 -1.62
C GLU A 463 -17.84 -13.34 -1.58
N ALA A 464 -17.31 -13.06 -0.39
CA ALA A 464 -16.03 -12.39 -0.29
C ALA A 464 -14.81 -13.23 -0.70
N GLU A 465 -14.87 -14.57 -0.57
CA GLU A 465 -13.81 -15.45 -1.08
C GLU A 465 -13.87 -15.61 -2.61
N ILE A 466 -15.03 -15.40 -3.24
CA ILE A 466 -15.19 -15.46 -4.70
C ILE A 466 -14.74 -14.16 -5.37
N TYR A 467 -14.94 -13.01 -4.73
CA TYR A 467 -14.57 -11.70 -5.28
C TYR A 467 -13.20 -11.25 -4.80
N LEU A 468 -12.22 -11.32 -5.70
CA LEU A 468 -10.89 -10.76 -5.53
C LEU A 468 -10.95 -9.22 -5.43
N ASP A 469 -10.61 -8.65 -4.28
CA ASP A 469 -10.58 -7.20 -4.07
C ASP A 469 -9.25 -6.64 -4.58
N ARG A 470 -9.31 -5.95 -5.73
CA ARG A 470 -8.16 -5.30 -6.38
C ARG A 470 -7.30 -4.45 -5.44
N LYS A 471 -7.88 -3.86 -4.39
CA LYS A 471 -7.15 -2.93 -3.52
C LYS A 471 -6.40 -3.61 -2.37
N HIS A 472 -6.82 -4.81 -1.98
CA HIS A 472 -6.24 -5.54 -0.84
C HIS A 472 -5.44 -6.79 -1.30
N ASP A 473 -5.81 -7.37 -2.44
CA ASP A 473 -5.19 -8.59 -2.97
C ASP A 473 -4.11 -8.30 -4.04
N TYR A 474 -4.11 -7.12 -4.66
CA TYR A 474 -3.20 -6.79 -5.77
C TYR A 474 -2.25 -5.62 -5.54
N LEU A 475 -2.50 -4.80 -4.51
CA LEU A 475 -1.70 -3.65 -4.06
C LEU A 475 -1.23 -3.87 -2.61
#